data_AF-A0A967QAZ6-F1
#
_entry.id   AF-A0A967QAZ6-F1
#
_cell.length_a   1.000
_cell.length_b   1.000
_cell.length_c   1.000
_cell.angle_alpha   90.00
_cell.angle_beta   90.00
_cell.angle_gamma   90.00
#
_symmetry.space_group_name_H-M   'P 1'
#
loop_
_entity.id
_entity.type
_entity.pdbx_description
1 polymer ?
#
loop_
_entity_poly.entity_id
_entity_poly.type
_entity_poly.pdbx_seq_one_letter_code
_entity_poly.pdbx_strand_id
1 'polypeptide(L)'
;MEAFVLSLIAATLRVATPLIFGTLGELFAERGGILNLGIEGTMFFGAFIGFWIGDLTGSLWAGILAAMLGGLLSGLLMGFL
;
A
#
# COMPACT_ATOMS: atom_id res chain seq x y z
N MET A 1 5.91 10.65 29.07
CA MET A 1 6.45 9.34 28.63
C MET A 1 5.33 8.40 28.21
N GLU A 2 4.30 8.19 29.03
CA GLU A 2 3.17 7.30 28.71
C GLU A 2 2.42 7.68 27.43
N ALA A 3 2.12 8.97 27.22
CA ALA A 3 1.46 9.44 26.00
C ALA A 3 2.27 9.15 24.71
N PHE A 4 3.61 9.18 24.78
CA PHE A 4 4.47 8.84 23.65
C PHE A 4 4.36 7.36 23.31
N VAL A 5 4.48 6.48 24.31
CA VAL A 5 4.37 5.02 24.13
C VAL A 5 3.00 4.65 23.57
N LEU A 6 1.91 5.25 24.07
CA LEU A 6 0.57 5.04 23.53
C LEU A 6 0.45 5.48 22.06
N SER A 7 0.99 6.65 21.71
CA SER A 7 0.96 7.14 20.33
C SER A 7 1.78 6.28 19.37
N LEU A 8 2.93 5.76 19.83
CA LEU A 8 3.78 4.87 19.06
C LEU A 8 3.06 3.56 18.76
N ILE A 9 2.49 2.90 19.77
CA ILE A 9 1.74 1.65 19.60
C ILE A 9 0.55 1.86 18.65
N ALA A 10 -0.19 2.97 18.81
CA ALA A 10 -1.31 3.29 17.93
C ALA A 10 -0.88 3.50 16.47
N ALA A 11 0.27 4.14 16.23
CA ALA A 11 0.84 4.29 14.91
C ALA A 11 1.29 2.95 14.32
N THR A 12 1.99 2.13 15.12
CA THR A 12 2.44 0.79 14.73
C THR A 12 1.27 -0.07 14.26
N LEU A 13 0.17 -0.13 15.02
CA LEU A 13 -1.00 -0.94 14.63
C LEU A 13 -1.64 -0.44 13.33
N ARG A 14 -1.72 0.89 13.15
CA ARG A 14 -2.31 1.50 11.96
C ARG A 14 -1.49 1.24 10.70
N VAL A 15 -0.16 1.19 10.81
CA VAL A 15 0.75 0.96 9.68
C VAL A 15 0.97 -0.53 9.42
N ALA A 16 1.06 -1.36 10.47
CA ALA A 16 1.26 -2.80 10.34
C ALA A 16 0.09 -3.49 9.62
N THR A 17 -1.15 -3.07 9.88
CA THR A 17 -2.35 -3.66 9.26
C THR A 17 -2.30 -3.65 7.72
N PRO A 18 -2.12 -2.50 7.04
CA PRO A 18 -1.99 -2.49 5.58
C PRO A 18 -0.72 -3.20 5.08
N LEU A 19 0.40 -3.12 5.83
CA LEU A 19 1.65 -3.81 5.45
C LEU A 19 1.48 -5.33 5.41
N ILE A 20 0.71 -5.92 6.33
CA ILE A 20 0.42 -7.37 6.32
C ILE A 20 -0.20 -7.78 4.98
N PHE A 21 -1.18 -7.02 4.46
CA PHE A 21 -1.77 -7.30 3.15
C PHE A 21 -0.76 -7.21 2.01
N GLY A 22 0.16 -6.23 2.06
CA GLY A 22 1.28 -6.13 1.11
C GLY A 22 2.17 -7.37 1.16
N THR A 23 2.69 -7.71 2.34
CA THR A 23 3.59 -8.87 2.53
C THR A 23 2.94 -10.20 2.17
N LEU A 24 1.62 -10.36 2.33
CA LEU A 24 0.90 -11.53 1.84
C LEU A 24 0.96 -11.62 0.31
N GLY A 25 0.82 -10.50 -0.40
CA GLY A 25 1.01 -10.43 -1.85
C GLY A 25 2.43 -10.79 -2.27
N GLU A 26 3.43 -10.29 -1.53
CA GLU A 26 4.84 -10.64 -1.75
C GLU A 26 5.10 -12.12 -1.57
N LEU A 27 4.55 -12.74 -0.51
CA LEU A 27 4.70 -14.17 -0.27
C LEU A 27 4.24 -15.01 -1.47
N PHE A 28 3.15 -14.61 -2.14
CA PHE A 28 2.72 -15.29 -3.37
C PHE A 28 3.70 -15.07 -4.54
N ALA A 29 4.25 -13.87 -4.69
CA ALA A 29 5.25 -13.57 -5.72
C ALA A 29 6.55 -14.37 -5.51
N GLU A 30 7.03 -14.44 -4.26
CA GLU A 30 8.21 -15.23 -3.89
C GLU A 30 8.03 -16.71 -4.20
N ARG A 31 6.83 -17.26 -3.95
CA ARG A 31 6.48 -18.64 -4.33
C ARG A 31 6.51 -18.86 -5.84
N GLY A 32 6.29 -17.82 -6.63
CA GLY A 32 6.44 -17.82 -8.10
C GLY A 32 7.87 -17.58 -8.58
N GLY A 33 8.85 -17.44 -7.68
CA GLY A 33 10.25 -17.18 -8.02
C GLY A 33 10.58 -15.72 -8.31
N ILE A 34 9.67 -14.79 -8.01
CA ILE A 34 9.84 -13.35 -8.24
C ILE A 34 9.94 -12.65 -6.88
N LEU A 35 11.12 -12.13 -6.55
CA LEU A 35 11.33 -11.31 -5.36
C LEU A 35 10.96 -9.85 -5.66
N ASN A 36 9.93 -9.33 -5.00
CA ASN A 36 9.46 -7.96 -5.21
C ASN A 36 9.88 -7.03 -4.06
N LEU A 37 11.15 -6.62 -4.10
CA LEU A 37 11.73 -5.67 -3.13
C LEU A 37 11.08 -4.27 -3.15
N GLY A 38 10.32 -3.95 -4.20
CA GLY A 38 9.67 -2.66 -4.37
C GLY A 38 8.22 -2.61 -3.90
N ILE A 39 7.72 -3.64 -3.19
CA ILE A 39 6.31 -3.75 -2.82
C ILE A 39 5.83 -2.64 -1.87
N GLU A 40 6.68 -2.18 -0.95
CA GLU A 40 6.36 -1.02 -0.10
C GLU A 40 6.13 0.24 -0.96
N GLY A 41 6.95 0.43 -1.99
CA GLY A 41 6.80 1.52 -2.96
C GLY A 41 5.48 1.45 -3.73
N THR A 42 5.12 0.25 -4.21
CA THR A 42 3.82 -0.04 -4.86
C THR A 42 2.65 0.32 -3.93
N MET A 43 2.73 -0.04 -2.64
CA MET A 43 1.71 0.26 -1.65
C MET A 43 1.57 1.77 -1.41
N PHE A 44 2.68 2.48 -1.20
CA PHE A 44 2.67 3.93 -1.00
C PHE A 44 2.19 4.69 -2.23
N PHE A 45 2.58 4.23 -3.43
CA PHE A 45 2.13 4.83 -4.68
C PHE A 45 0.61 4.69 -4.85
N GLY A 46 0.06 3.50 -4.63
CA GLY A 46 -1.39 3.28 -4.64
C GLY A 46 -2.12 4.15 -3.60
N ALA A 47 -1.59 4.24 -2.38
CA ALA A 47 -2.17 5.08 -1.33
C ALA A 47 -2.18 6.58 -1.72
N PHE A 48 -1.08 7.08 -2.28
CA PHE A 48 -0.97 8.47 -2.75
C PHE A 48 -1.97 8.78 -3.87
N ILE A 49 -2.02 7.94 -4.91
CA ILE A 49 -2.94 8.12 -6.03
C ILE A 49 -4.40 8.06 -5.57
N GLY A 50 -4.73 7.13 -4.67
CA GLY A 50 -6.07 7.02 -4.11
C GLY A 50 -6.50 8.25 -3.31
N PHE A 51 -5.61 8.75 -2.45
CA PHE A 51 -5.85 10.00 -1.72
C PHE A 51 -6.03 11.18 -2.66
N TRP A 52 -5.13 11.33 -3.63
CA TRP A 52 -5.16 12.46 -4.57
C TRP A 52 -6.45 12.49 -5.40
N ILE A 53 -6.88 11.35 -5.96
CA ILE A 53 -8.13 11.28 -6.71
C ILE A 53 -9.35 11.45 -5.80
N GLY A 54 -9.32 10.87 -4.59
CA GLY A 54 -10.39 11.06 -3.61
C GLY A 54 -10.58 12.52 -3.23
N ASP A 55 -9.49 13.26 -3.04
CA ASP A 55 -9.48 14.70 -2.75
C ASP A 55 -10.02 15.53 -3.93
N LEU A 56 -9.50 15.29 -5.14
CA LEU A 56 -9.93 16.01 -6.34
C LEU A 56 -11.41 15.81 -6.69
N THR A 57 -11.93 14.60 -6.46
CA THR A 57 -13.30 14.24 -6.86
C THR A 57 -14.31 14.40 -5.74
N GLY A 58 -13.87 14.52 -4.49
CA GLY A 58 -14.71 14.44 -3.29
C GLY A 58 -15.37 13.05 -3.10
N SER A 59 -14.95 12.03 -3.85
CA SER A 59 -15.56 10.70 -3.85
C SER A 59 -14.60 9.65 -3.30
N LEU A 60 -14.99 9.05 -2.18
CA LEU A 60 -14.26 7.94 -1.58
C LEU A 60 -14.09 6.77 -2.56
N TRP A 61 -15.14 6.46 -3.32
CA TRP A 61 -15.14 5.33 -4.25
C TRP A 61 -14.20 5.56 -5.45
N ALA A 62 -14.13 6.80 -5.95
CA ALA A 62 -13.19 7.15 -7.00
C ALA A 62 -11.74 7.02 -6.51
N GLY A 63 -11.46 7.44 -5.27
CA GLY A 63 -10.16 7.26 -4.63
C GLY A 63 -9.78 5.78 -4.45
N ILE A 64 -10.72 4.94 -4.00
CA ILE A 64 -10.49 3.49 -3.86
C ILE A 64 -10.16 2.86 -5.23
N LEU A 65 -10.93 3.19 -6.27
CA LEU A 65 -10.68 2.68 -7.62
C LEU A 65 -9.30 3.12 -8.15
N ALA A 66 -8.95 4.38 -7.95
CA ALA A 66 -7.65 4.91 -8.35
C ALA A 66 -6.48 4.26 -7.59
N ALA A 67 -6.64 4.00 -6.29
CA ALA A 67 -5.63 3.28 -5.50
C ALA A 67 -5.37 1.88 -6.04
N MET A 68 -6.44 1.12 -6.34
CA MET A 68 -6.33 -0.22 -6.92
C MET A 68 -5.63 -0.19 -8.28
N LEU A 69 -5.98 0.76 -9.14
CA LEU A 69 -5.35 0.92 -10.45
C LEU A 69 -3.88 1.35 -10.35
N GLY A 70 -3.55 2.28 -9.45
CA GLY A 70 -2.18 2.71 -9.19
C GLY A 70 -1.28 1.58 -8.70
N GLY A 71 -1.77 0.78 -7.75
CA GLY A 71 -1.09 -0.41 -7.25
C GLY A 71 -0.93 -1.49 -8.32
N LEU A 72 -1.97 -1.74 -9.13
CA LEU A 72 -1.92 -2.70 -10.24
C LEU A 72 -0.87 -2.29 -11.28
N LEU A 73 -0.86 -1.03 -11.71
CA LEU A 73 0.06 -0.55 -12.75
C LEU A 73 1.52 -0.56 -12.27
N SER A 74 1.78 -0.16 -11.02
CA SER A 74 3.12 -0.22 -10.43
C SER A 74 3.59 -1.66 -10.18
N GLY A 75 2.69 -2.55 -9.74
CA GLY A 75 2.97 -3.98 -9.64
C GLY A 75 3.26 -4.63 -10.98
N LEU A 76 2.50 -4.30 -12.03
CA LEU A 76 2.76 -4.75 -13.40
C LEU A 76 4.12 -4.28 -13.89
N LEU A 77 4.45 -3.00 -13.70
CA LEU A 77 5.77 -2.46 -14.06
C LEU A 77 6.89 -3.27 -13.40
N MET A 78 6.76 -3.58 -12.11
CA MET A 78 7.76 -4.39 -11.39
C MET A 78 7.84 -5.83 -11.91
N GLY A 79 6.75 -6.40 -12.42
CA GLY A 79 6.76 -7.72 -13.02
C GLY A 79 7.45 -7.79 -14.40
N PHE A 80 7.62 -6.65 -15.08
CA PHE A 80 8.29 -6.55 -16.38
C PHE A 80 9.75 -6.04 -16.32
N LEU A 81 10.18 -5.50 -15.18
CA LEU A 81 11.56 -5.02 -14.92
C LEU A 81 12.39 -6.09 -14.21
#